data_AF-A0A0G4J6N8-F1
#
_entry.id   AF-A0A0G4J6N8-F1
#
_cell.length_a   1.000
_cell.length_b   1.000
_cell.length_c   1.000
_cell.angle_alpha   90.00
_cell.angle_beta   90.00
_cell.angle_gamma   90.00
#
_symmetry.space_group_name_H-M   'P 1'
#
loop_
_entity.id
_entity.type
_entity.pdbx_description
1 polymer ?
#
loop_
_entity_poly.entity_id
_entity_poly.type
_entity_poly.pdbx_seq_one_letter_code
_entity_poly.pdbx_strand_id
1 'polypeptide(L)'
;MDLGSGGMRKRFGMENCSSGHVDQYVLLSEWLCFQVDCTPCVFTSTLPAWNNRNLNRLCAKVSSPLVFAHVRAAGLGSAITETNCHPFVSGRYMFMHNGHIAQFGKLKRKLVASLTDECFAIIEGTTDSEHCFAVFMDELTRCLSSSPTSTGATPIFDRTGRPQDLLDAMTMTVKRLRRIRQECGITEHSYLNFAVTDGDCVVISRIVDDDSGTKQAASMYFSSGTSFKCNKDGVYTMAQRDRREEVVIVASERLTSIAEDWMEVPPNHIMVITPKLNVLTIAVEL
;
A
#
# COMPACT_ATOMS: atom_id res chain seq x y z
N MET A 1 -33.94 -8.82 -31.11
CA MET A 1 -32.61 -8.63 -31.72
C MET A 1 -31.76 -7.97 -30.67
N ASP A 2 -30.74 -8.72 -30.26
CA ASP A 2 -29.73 -8.40 -29.26
C ASP A 2 -28.73 -7.35 -29.80
N LEU A 3 -27.83 -6.89 -28.92
CA LEU A 3 -26.73 -5.91 -29.01
C LEU A 3 -27.00 -4.73 -28.05
N GLY A 4 -26.42 -4.61 -26.87
CA GLY A 4 -25.15 -5.13 -26.37
C GLY A 4 -24.16 -3.97 -26.19
N SER A 5 -24.04 -3.46 -24.95
CA SER A 5 -22.92 -2.66 -24.36
C SER A 5 -23.42 -1.75 -23.23
N GLY A 6 -23.88 -2.36 -22.13
CA GLY A 6 -24.19 -1.62 -20.91
C GLY A 6 -22.91 -1.32 -20.12
N GLY A 7 -22.38 -0.10 -20.26
CA GLY A 7 -21.32 0.42 -19.40
C GLY A 7 -21.74 0.38 -17.94
N MET A 8 -21.17 -0.56 -17.20
CA MET A 8 -21.57 -0.89 -15.83
C MET A 8 -20.98 0.13 -14.85
N ARG A 9 -21.87 0.94 -14.25
CA ARG A 9 -21.53 1.98 -13.26
C ARG A 9 -21.02 1.31 -11.98
N LYS A 10 -19.74 1.49 -11.62
CA LYS A 10 -19.20 1.12 -10.30
C LYS A 10 -19.44 2.28 -9.32
N ARG A 11 -20.05 2.02 -8.16
CA ARG A 11 -20.19 2.99 -7.06
C ARG A 11 -19.34 2.51 -5.88
N PHE A 12 -18.21 3.16 -5.59
CA PHE A 12 -17.53 2.92 -4.31
C PHE A 12 -18.46 3.36 -3.17
N GLY A 13 -18.85 2.42 -2.31
CA GLY A 13 -19.53 2.69 -1.04
C GLY A 13 -18.49 2.73 0.07
N MET A 14 -18.40 3.84 0.78
CA MET A 14 -17.67 3.94 2.06
C MET A 14 -18.70 3.80 3.17
N GLU A 15 -18.60 2.75 3.99
CA GLU A 15 -19.31 2.66 5.26
C GLU A 15 -18.43 3.21 6.40
N ASN A 16 -19.07 3.91 7.34
CA ASN A 16 -18.46 4.67 8.41
C ASN A 16 -17.70 3.77 9.42
N CYS A 17 -16.43 4.07 9.70
CA CYS A 17 -15.80 3.63 10.95
C CYS A 17 -16.33 4.49 12.10
N SER A 18 -16.92 3.84 13.10
CA SER A 18 -17.52 4.45 14.28
C SER A 18 -16.54 4.51 15.46
N SER A 19 -15.39 5.15 15.28
CA SER A 19 -14.49 5.47 16.40
C SER A 19 -14.21 6.98 16.37
N GLY A 20 -14.31 7.66 17.52
CA GLY A 20 -14.30 9.13 17.64
C GLY A 20 -12.97 9.83 17.31
N HIS A 21 -12.22 9.32 16.34
CA HIS A 21 -11.05 9.97 15.74
C HIS A 21 -11.47 10.48 14.36
N VAL A 22 -10.93 11.62 13.93
CA VAL A 22 -11.23 12.14 12.60
C VAL A 22 -10.51 11.23 11.60
N ASP A 23 -11.23 10.25 11.06
CA ASP A 23 -10.76 9.41 9.96
C ASP A 23 -10.67 10.29 8.71
N GLN A 24 -9.48 10.58 8.22
CA GLN A 24 -9.28 11.53 7.13
C GLN A 24 -8.70 10.85 5.89
N TYR A 25 -9.15 11.29 4.70
CA TYR A 25 -8.57 11.05 3.37
C TYR A 25 -9.04 9.79 2.64
N VAL A 26 -9.29 9.91 1.34
CA VAL A 26 -9.40 8.77 0.43
C VAL A 26 -8.66 9.14 -0.82
N LEU A 27 -7.96 8.15 -1.33
CA LEU A 27 -7.15 8.24 -2.52
C LEU A 27 -7.64 7.14 -3.43
N LEU A 28 -7.67 7.43 -4.72
CA LEU A 28 -7.73 6.40 -5.74
C LEU A 28 -6.48 6.62 -6.55
N SER A 29 -5.54 5.69 -6.50
CA SER A 29 -4.53 5.65 -7.56
C SER A 29 -5.10 4.93 -8.77
N GLU A 30 -4.86 5.49 -9.94
CA GLU A 30 -5.28 4.90 -11.19
C GLU A 30 -4.12 4.72 -12.16
N TRP A 31 -4.14 3.60 -12.86
CA TRP A 31 -3.50 3.40 -14.15
C TRP A 31 -4.58 3.65 -15.20
N LEU A 32 -4.80 4.91 -15.56
CA LEU A 32 -5.75 5.26 -16.60
C LEU A 32 -5.21 4.76 -17.95
N CYS A 33 -6.06 4.06 -18.69
CA CYS A 33 -5.79 3.45 -20.00
C CYS A 33 -5.69 4.51 -21.13
N PHE A 34 -4.75 5.44 -20.97
CA PHE A 34 -4.14 6.26 -22.00
C PHE A 34 -2.69 6.48 -21.54
N GLN A 35 -1.81 5.49 -21.78
CA GLN A 35 -0.41 5.54 -21.34
C GLN A 35 0.29 6.77 -21.93
N VAL A 36 0.44 7.83 -21.13
CA VAL A 36 1.38 8.91 -21.41
C VAL A 36 2.78 8.47 -20.95
N ASP A 37 2.87 7.82 -19.79
CA ASP A 37 4.09 7.20 -19.24
C ASP A 37 3.75 6.08 -18.22
N CYS A 38 4.76 5.61 -17.47
CA CYS A 38 4.65 4.58 -16.44
C CYS A 38 4.48 5.12 -15.01
N THR A 39 4.17 6.42 -14.84
CA THR A 39 3.94 7.01 -13.52
C THR A 39 2.47 6.86 -13.10
N PRO A 40 2.21 6.66 -11.79
CA PRO A 40 0.85 6.49 -11.30
C PRO A 40 0.06 7.81 -11.32
N CYS A 41 -1.23 7.75 -11.64
CA CYS A 41 -2.12 8.89 -11.44
C CYS A 41 -2.51 8.98 -9.96
N VAL A 42 -2.21 10.11 -9.32
CA VAL A 42 -2.45 10.33 -7.89
C VAL A 42 -3.34 11.54 -7.65
N PHE A 43 -4.34 11.34 -6.80
CA PHE A 43 -5.15 12.39 -6.21
C PHE A 43 -4.98 12.33 -4.70
N THR A 44 -4.42 13.37 -4.09
CA THR A 44 -4.34 13.57 -2.63
C THR A 44 -5.21 14.75 -2.19
N SER A 45 -5.62 14.76 -0.92
CA SER A 45 -6.38 15.88 -0.35
C SER A 45 -6.30 15.85 1.15
N THR A 46 -6.30 17.03 1.80
CA THR A 46 -6.50 17.16 3.25
C THR A 46 -7.99 17.24 3.66
N LEU A 47 -8.93 16.92 2.78
CA LEU A 47 -10.36 16.84 3.12
C LEU A 47 -10.79 15.39 3.38
N PRO A 48 -11.71 15.14 4.33
CA PRO A 48 -12.26 13.81 4.51
C PRO A 48 -13.07 13.39 3.28
N ALA A 49 -13.05 12.11 2.98
CA ALA A 49 -13.59 11.56 1.73
C ALA A 49 -15.08 11.87 1.52
N TRP A 50 -15.89 11.73 2.57
CA TRP A 50 -17.33 12.01 2.53
C TRP A 50 -17.66 13.47 2.21
N ASN A 51 -16.74 14.40 2.47
CA ASN A 51 -16.91 15.82 2.19
C ASN A 51 -16.09 16.31 0.98
N ASN A 52 -15.49 15.40 0.21
CA ASN A 52 -14.70 15.76 -0.96
C ASN A 52 -15.52 15.56 -2.25
N ARG A 53 -16.09 16.66 -2.76
CA ARG A 53 -16.90 16.63 -3.99
C ARG A 53 -16.07 16.26 -5.23
N ASN A 54 -14.79 16.62 -5.27
CA ASN A 54 -13.92 16.30 -6.39
C ASN A 54 -13.59 14.81 -6.42
N LEU A 55 -13.29 14.22 -5.26
CA LEU A 55 -13.13 12.78 -5.13
C LEU A 55 -14.36 12.04 -5.64
N ASN A 56 -15.56 12.39 -5.18
CA ASN A 56 -16.80 11.75 -5.65
C ASN A 56 -17.01 11.84 -7.18
N ARG A 57 -16.60 12.96 -7.80
CA ARG A 57 -16.67 13.14 -9.26
C ARG A 57 -15.65 12.25 -9.98
N LEU A 58 -14.43 12.16 -9.44
CA LEU A 58 -13.37 11.31 -9.95
C LEU A 58 -13.80 9.84 -9.86
N CYS A 59 -14.12 9.33 -8.67
CA CYS A 59 -14.53 7.94 -8.43
C CYS A 59 -15.63 7.42 -9.40
N ALA A 60 -16.50 8.32 -9.90
CA ALA A 60 -17.59 7.96 -10.80
C ALA A 60 -17.19 7.76 -12.27
N LYS A 61 -15.96 8.15 -12.67
CA LYS A 61 -15.48 8.19 -14.06
C LYS A 61 -14.14 7.48 -14.28
N VAL A 62 -13.50 7.14 -13.19
CA VAL A 62 -12.15 6.62 -12.99
C VAL A 62 -12.25 5.09 -12.89
N SER A 63 -11.49 4.35 -13.70
CA SER A 63 -11.38 2.88 -13.65
C SER A 63 -9.98 2.40 -14.03
N SER A 64 -9.33 1.71 -13.09
CA SER A 64 -7.97 1.20 -13.20
C SER A 64 -7.91 -0.31 -12.90
N PRO A 65 -6.96 -1.06 -13.50
CA PRO A 65 -6.67 -2.44 -13.12
C PRO A 65 -6.06 -2.57 -11.71
N LEU A 66 -5.43 -1.51 -11.20
CA LEU A 66 -4.79 -1.49 -9.87
C LEU A 66 -5.09 -0.16 -9.17
N VAL A 67 -5.64 -0.24 -7.95
CA VAL A 67 -6.04 0.94 -7.17
C VAL A 67 -5.53 0.83 -5.74
N PHE A 68 -4.85 1.86 -5.28
CA PHE A 68 -4.47 2.09 -3.88
C PHE A 68 -5.34 3.19 -3.29
N ALA A 69 -5.86 2.94 -2.09
CA ALA A 69 -6.70 3.87 -1.33
C ALA A 69 -6.31 3.87 0.14
N HIS A 70 -6.14 5.05 0.73
CA HIS A 70 -5.75 5.19 2.14
C HIS A 70 -6.49 6.34 2.81
N VAL A 71 -6.97 6.05 4.02
CA VAL A 71 -7.53 7.01 4.97
C VAL A 71 -6.54 7.12 6.12
N ARG A 72 -5.85 8.26 6.21
CA ARG A 72 -4.90 8.56 7.28
C ARG A 72 -5.58 9.27 8.45
N ALA A 73 -5.54 8.64 9.60
CA ALA A 73 -5.76 9.30 10.88
C ALA A 73 -4.47 10.03 11.31
N ALA A 74 -4.45 11.36 11.21
CA ALA A 74 -3.29 12.15 11.66
C ALA A 74 -3.25 12.18 13.20
N GLY A 75 -2.18 11.62 13.79
CA GLY A 75 -1.95 11.67 15.23
C GLY A 75 -1.73 13.11 15.74
N LEU A 76 -2.00 13.34 17.04
CA LEU A 76 -1.78 14.65 17.66
C LEU A 76 -0.36 15.16 17.40
N GLY A 77 -0.26 16.42 16.93
CA GLY A 77 1.01 17.07 16.65
C GLY A 77 1.62 16.76 15.26
N SER A 78 1.00 15.89 14.47
CA SER A 78 1.43 15.67 13.08
C SER A 78 0.89 16.78 12.16
N ALA A 79 1.72 17.26 11.23
CA ALA A 79 1.30 18.26 10.27
C ALA A 79 0.28 17.67 9.27
N ILE A 80 -0.82 18.39 9.09
CA ILE A 80 -1.85 18.09 8.09
C ILE A 80 -1.47 18.84 6.81
N THR A 81 -0.74 18.16 5.94
CA THR A 81 -0.30 18.66 4.63
C THR A 81 -0.51 17.56 3.60
N GLU A 82 -0.74 17.95 2.34
CA GLU A 82 -0.89 17.00 1.24
C GLU A 82 0.38 16.15 1.02
N THR A 83 1.56 16.72 1.26
CA THR A 83 2.84 15.99 1.23
C THR A 83 2.96 14.88 2.27
N ASN A 84 2.13 14.91 3.32
CA ASN A 84 2.07 13.87 4.34
C ASN A 84 0.92 12.88 4.10
N CYS A 85 0.20 12.98 2.98
CA CYS A 85 -0.84 12.04 2.59
C CYS A 85 -0.23 10.93 1.74
N HIS A 86 -0.56 9.69 2.05
CA HIS A 86 -0.31 8.55 1.16
C HIS A 86 -1.06 8.74 -0.19
N PRO A 87 -0.82 7.89 -1.22
CA PRO A 87 0.41 7.12 -1.36
C PRO A 87 1.59 8.05 -1.62
N PHE A 88 2.77 7.66 -1.16
CA PHE A 88 4.02 8.28 -1.62
C PHE A 88 4.41 7.70 -2.97
N VAL A 89 4.97 8.53 -3.84
CA VAL A 89 5.30 8.15 -5.22
C VAL A 89 6.75 8.45 -5.52
N SER A 90 7.43 7.53 -6.20
CA SER A 90 8.74 7.78 -6.81
C SER A 90 8.88 6.95 -8.07
N GLY A 91 9.06 7.62 -9.21
CA GLY A 91 8.97 7.00 -10.53
C GLY A 91 7.64 6.25 -10.69
N ARG A 92 7.72 4.95 -10.95
CA ARG A 92 6.54 4.09 -11.10
C ARG A 92 6.00 3.49 -9.79
N TYR A 93 6.69 3.70 -8.68
CA TYR A 93 6.39 3.04 -7.42
C TYR A 93 5.43 3.86 -6.57
N MET A 94 4.41 3.20 -5.99
CA MET A 94 3.51 3.77 -4.99
C MET A 94 3.61 3.03 -3.68
N PHE A 95 3.59 3.77 -2.56
CA PHE A 95 3.73 3.20 -1.22
C PHE A 95 2.71 3.76 -0.22
N MET A 96 2.15 2.85 0.58
CA MET A 96 1.22 3.14 1.66
C MET A 96 1.68 2.51 2.97
N HIS A 97 1.38 3.14 4.10
CA HIS A 97 1.71 2.64 5.43
C HIS A 97 0.52 2.81 6.38
N ASN A 98 0.06 1.71 6.96
CA ASN A 98 -0.91 1.72 8.04
C ASN A 98 -0.24 1.26 9.35
N GLY A 99 0.29 2.23 10.09
CA GLY A 99 1.04 1.93 11.29
C GLY A 99 1.79 3.15 11.78
N HIS A 100 2.82 2.90 12.58
CA HIS A 100 3.70 3.93 13.09
C HIS A 100 5.08 3.36 13.39
N ILE A 101 6.08 4.22 13.31
CA ILE A 101 7.44 3.94 13.77
C ILE A 101 7.61 4.48 15.19
N ALA A 102 7.89 3.57 16.12
CA ALA A 102 8.12 3.90 17.52
C ALA A 102 9.25 4.92 17.69
N GLN A 103 8.99 5.95 18.50
CA GLN A 103 9.94 7.02 18.81
C GLN A 103 10.66 7.57 17.56
N PHE A 104 9.93 7.75 16.44
CA PHE A 104 10.49 8.13 15.14
C PHE A 104 11.46 9.33 15.21
N GLY A 105 11.21 10.32 16.08
CA GLY A 105 12.12 11.45 16.27
C GLY A 105 13.56 11.05 16.66
N LYS A 106 13.73 9.98 17.46
CA LYS A 106 15.05 9.43 17.82
C LYS A 106 15.67 8.63 16.67
N LEU A 107 14.83 7.91 15.93
CA LEU A 107 15.23 7.03 14.84
C LEU A 107 15.59 7.80 13.56
N LYS A 108 14.89 8.91 13.28
CA LYS A 108 14.93 9.66 12.03
C LYS A 108 16.34 10.03 11.59
N ARG A 109 17.17 10.57 12.50
CA ARG A 109 18.53 10.99 12.16
C ARG A 109 19.38 9.84 11.64
N LYS A 110 19.33 8.68 12.29
CA LYS A 110 20.07 7.48 11.86
C LYS A 110 19.52 6.90 10.56
N LEU A 111 18.19 6.88 10.41
CA LEU A 111 17.54 6.42 9.19
C LEU A 111 17.97 7.26 7.99
N VAL A 112 17.82 8.58 8.07
CA VAL A 112 18.20 9.51 7.01
C VAL A 112 19.68 9.38 6.66
N ALA A 113 20.57 9.32 7.68
CA ALA A 113 22.00 9.17 7.47
C ALA A 113 22.41 7.83 6.83
N SER A 114 21.50 6.86 6.73
CA SER A 114 21.76 5.58 6.08
C SER A 114 21.37 5.56 4.60
N LEU A 115 20.55 6.52 4.13
CA LEU A 115 20.07 6.58 2.75
C LEU A 115 21.18 7.08 1.80
N THR A 116 21.10 6.68 0.52
CA THR A 116 21.86 7.36 -0.53
C THR A 116 21.29 8.76 -0.78
N ASP A 117 22.08 9.62 -1.44
CA ASP A 117 21.66 10.98 -1.77
C ASP A 117 20.39 10.99 -2.64
N GLU A 118 20.28 10.06 -3.59
CA GLU A 118 19.12 9.93 -4.48
C GLU A 118 17.85 9.55 -3.71
N CYS A 119 17.94 8.61 -2.76
CA CYS A 119 16.79 8.17 -1.97
C CYS A 119 16.46 9.16 -0.83
N PHE A 120 17.43 9.95 -0.37
CA PHE A 120 17.16 11.06 0.53
C PHE A 120 16.38 12.18 -0.19
N ALA A 121 16.73 12.45 -1.45
CA ALA A 121 16.13 13.53 -2.23
C ALA A 121 14.63 13.35 -2.54
N ILE A 122 14.07 12.14 -2.42
CA ILE A 122 12.64 11.90 -2.65
C ILE A 122 11.74 12.21 -1.45
N ILE A 123 12.32 12.56 -0.28
CA ILE A 123 11.56 12.89 0.92
C ILE A 123 11.14 14.36 0.86
N GLU A 124 9.83 14.63 0.78
CA GLU A 124 9.27 15.98 0.72
C GLU A 124 8.52 16.37 2.00
N GLY A 125 7.86 15.40 2.63
CA GLY A 125 7.12 15.55 3.85
C GLY A 125 7.94 15.24 5.11
N THR A 126 7.22 14.88 6.16
CA THR A 126 7.76 14.77 7.53
C THR A 126 7.38 13.48 8.23
N THR A 127 6.54 12.66 7.60
CA THR A 127 6.02 11.43 8.20
C THR A 127 7.08 10.35 8.30
N ASP A 128 6.95 9.51 9.30
CA ASP A 128 7.70 8.25 9.38
C ASP A 128 7.50 7.37 8.15
N SER A 129 6.27 7.33 7.65
CA SER A 129 5.83 6.53 6.52
C SER A 129 6.58 6.85 5.23
N GLU A 130 6.79 8.13 4.93
CA GLU A 130 7.56 8.58 3.77
C GLU A 130 9.04 8.24 3.90
N HIS A 131 9.59 8.33 5.11
CA HIS A 131 10.97 7.95 5.36
C HIS A 131 11.15 6.43 5.24
N CYS A 132 10.15 5.64 5.62
CA CYS A 132 10.12 4.20 5.34
C CYS A 132 10.05 3.90 3.85
N PHE A 133 9.31 4.70 3.07
CA PHE A 133 9.31 4.57 1.61
C PHE A 133 10.69 4.86 1.01
N ALA A 134 11.40 5.88 1.48
CA ALA A 134 12.77 6.15 1.05
C ALA A 134 13.73 4.99 1.37
N VAL A 135 13.59 4.35 2.54
CA VAL A 135 14.35 3.12 2.88
C VAL A 135 14.00 1.99 1.91
N PHE A 136 12.72 1.81 1.59
CA PHE A 136 12.29 0.81 0.62
C PHE A 136 12.89 1.05 -0.77
N MET A 137 12.87 2.28 -1.27
CA MET A 137 13.43 2.63 -2.58
C MET A 137 14.96 2.40 -2.62
N ASP A 138 15.65 2.62 -1.51
CA ASP A 138 17.09 2.34 -1.37
C ASP A 138 17.39 0.83 -1.37
N GLU A 139 16.63 0.03 -0.63
CA GLU A 139 16.78 -1.44 -0.68
C GLU A 139 16.40 -2.02 -2.05
N LEU A 140 15.33 -1.51 -2.66
CA LEU A 140 14.93 -1.88 -4.01
C LEU A 140 16.02 -1.57 -5.03
N THR A 141 16.67 -0.40 -4.92
CA THR A 141 17.80 -0.02 -5.76
C THR A 141 18.94 -1.04 -5.68
N ARG A 142 19.25 -1.54 -4.47
CA ARG A 142 20.24 -2.62 -4.28
C ARG A 142 19.81 -3.94 -4.91
N CYS A 143 18.55 -4.34 -4.71
CA CYS A 143 17.99 -5.57 -5.29
C CYS A 143 18.02 -5.53 -6.82
N LEU A 144 17.55 -4.43 -7.42
CA LEU A 144 17.52 -4.24 -8.86
C LEU A 144 18.93 -4.17 -9.47
N SER A 145 19.88 -3.52 -8.79
CA SER A 145 21.28 -3.43 -9.28
C SER A 145 21.98 -4.78 -9.30
N SER A 146 21.62 -5.68 -8.37
CA SER A 146 22.17 -7.03 -8.29
C SER A 146 21.51 -8.01 -9.27
N SER A 147 20.38 -7.62 -9.90
CA SER A 147 19.67 -8.49 -10.83
C SER A 147 20.39 -8.59 -12.19
N PRO A 148 20.53 -9.78 -12.77
CA PRO A 148 21.19 -9.97 -14.08
C PRO A 148 20.44 -9.31 -15.25
N THR A 149 19.20 -8.84 -15.03
CA THR A 149 18.39 -8.11 -16.02
C THR A 149 18.55 -6.58 -15.94
N SER A 150 19.46 -6.07 -15.12
CA SER A 150 19.60 -4.64 -14.78
C SER A 150 20.28 -3.75 -15.84
N THR A 151 20.46 -4.26 -17.06
CA THR A 151 21.19 -3.61 -18.15
C THR A 151 20.25 -2.76 -19.01
N GLY A 152 19.83 -1.60 -18.50
CA GLY A 152 19.00 -0.66 -19.26
C GLY A 152 19.32 0.80 -19.00
N ALA A 153 19.12 1.65 -20.02
CA ALA A 153 19.20 3.12 -19.94
C ALA A 153 18.08 3.75 -19.09
N THR A 154 17.10 2.95 -18.66
CA THR A 154 15.96 3.38 -17.84
C THR A 154 16.43 3.79 -16.42
N PRO A 155 16.00 4.96 -15.91
CA PRO A 155 16.25 5.36 -14.52
C PRO A 155 15.76 4.29 -13.54
N ILE A 156 16.46 4.11 -12.42
CA ILE A 156 16.22 2.98 -11.52
C ILE A 156 14.81 2.97 -10.93
N PHE A 157 14.23 4.15 -10.67
CA PHE A 157 12.86 4.30 -10.14
C PHE A 157 11.77 4.06 -11.19
N ASP A 158 12.12 3.91 -12.47
CA ASP A 158 11.19 3.60 -13.56
C ASP A 158 11.30 2.15 -14.06
N ARG A 159 12.24 1.37 -13.51
CA ARG A 159 12.45 -0.04 -13.89
C ARG A 159 11.35 -0.92 -13.30
N THR A 160 10.87 -1.90 -14.07
CA THR A 160 10.03 -2.97 -13.51
C THR A 160 10.87 -3.92 -12.67
N GLY A 161 10.40 -4.27 -11.47
CA GLY A 161 10.98 -5.35 -10.67
C GLY A 161 10.27 -6.67 -10.90
N ARG A 162 10.94 -7.81 -10.68
CA ARG A 162 10.22 -9.07 -10.52
C ARG A 162 9.52 -9.08 -9.16
N PRO A 163 8.46 -9.88 -8.96
CA PRO A 163 7.84 -10.04 -7.63
C PRO A 163 8.84 -10.34 -6.52
N GLN A 164 9.89 -11.12 -6.84
CA GLN A 164 10.96 -11.44 -5.91
C GLN A 164 11.79 -10.21 -5.51
N ASP A 165 12.08 -9.30 -6.45
CA ASP A 165 12.90 -8.12 -6.17
C ASP A 165 12.17 -7.18 -5.19
N LEU A 166 10.85 -7.02 -5.32
CA LEU A 166 10.03 -6.24 -4.38
C LEU A 166 9.89 -6.95 -3.01
N LEU A 167 9.75 -8.28 -3.00
CA LEU A 167 9.72 -9.07 -1.76
C LEU A 167 11.03 -8.94 -0.98
N ASP A 168 12.17 -9.08 -1.67
CA ASP A 168 13.50 -8.94 -1.09
C ASP A 168 13.70 -7.52 -0.55
N ALA A 169 13.35 -6.50 -1.34
CA ALA A 169 13.42 -5.10 -0.92
C ALA A 169 12.58 -4.83 0.33
N MET A 170 11.33 -5.32 0.38
CA MET A 170 10.46 -5.17 1.55
C MET A 170 11.03 -5.90 2.78
N THR A 171 11.54 -7.11 2.60
CA THR A 171 12.18 -7.89 3.67
C THR A 171 13.40 -7.16 4.24
N MET A 172 14.26 -6.63 3.36
CA MET A 172 15.44 -5.86 3.77
C MET A 172 15.06 -4.53 4.41
N THR A 173 13.99 -3.89 3.96
CA THR A 173 13.44 -2.67 4.56
C THR A 173 13.07 -2.91 6.01
N VAL A 174 12.29 -3.97 6.28
CA VAL A 174 11.89 -4.35 7.65
C VAL A 174 13.11 -4.63 8.53
N LYS A 175 14.05 -5.45 8.03
CA LYS A 175 15.28 -5.78 8.77
C LYS A 175 16.13 -4.54 9.08
N ARG A 176 16.23 -3.61 8.13
CA ARG A 176 16.96 -2.35 8.31
C ARG A 176 16.30 -1.44 9.33
N LEU A 177 14.97 -1.27 9.28
CA LEU A 177 14.22 -0.48 10.26
C LEU A 177 14.40 -1.06 11.67
N ARG A 178 14.27 -2.38 11.83
CA ARG A 178 14.48 -3.10 13.10
C ARG A 178 15.90 -2.93 13.63
N ARG A 179 16.92 -3.08 12.79
CA ARG A 179 18.32 -2.84 13.17
C ARG A 179 18.53 -1.41 13.66
N ILE A 180 18.03 -0.40 12.95
CA ILE A 180 18.18 1.01 13.35
C ILE A 180 17.42 1.28 14.66
N ARG A 181 16.24 0.68 14.85
CA ARG A 181 15.49 0.75 16.12
C ARG A 181 16.33 0.22 17.29
N GLN A 182 16.92 -0.96 17.13
CA GLN A 182 17.78 -1.59 18.13
C GLN A 182 19.03 -0.76 18.43
N GLU A 183 19.70 -0.23 17.40
CA GLU A 183 20.86 0.66 17.56
C GLU A 183 20.51 1.97 18.29
N CYS A 184 19.26 2.41 18.24
CA CYS A 184 18.75 3.57 18.98
C CYS A 184 18.30 3.22 20.40
N GLY A 185 18.31 1.94 20.79
CA GLY A 185 17.82 1.47 22.09
C GLY A 185 16.30 1.67 22.28
N ILE A 186 15.53 1.69 21.20
CA ILE A 186 14.08 1.88 21.25
C ILE A 186 13.41 0.52 21.49
N THR A 187 12.72 0.37 22.62
CA THR A 187 12.03 -0.88 23.00
C THR A 187 10.54 -0.88 22.66
N GLU A 188 9.98 0.29 22.33
CA GLU A 188 8.60 0.42 21.87
C GLU A 188 8.43 -0.24 20.49
N HIS A 189 7.29 -0.92 20.30
CA HIS A 189 6.95 -1.66 19.10
C HIS A 189 6.52 -0.74 17.95
N SER A 190 6.80 -1.16 16.72
CA SER A 190 6.30 -0.48 15.51
C SER A 190 5.35 -1.39 14.73
N TYR A 191 4.32 -0.81 14.14
CA TYR A 191 3.46 -1.49 13.17
C TYR A 191 3.93 -1.16 11.78
N LEU A 192 4.33 -2.17 11.01
CA LEU A 192 4.95 -2.02 9.71
C LEU A 192 4.04 -2.60 8.62
N ASN A 193 2.76 -2.18 8.60
CA ASN A 193 1.85 -2.61 7.53
C ASN A 193 2.05 -1.73 6.30
N PHE A 194 3.00 -2.11 5.48
CA PHE A 194 3.34 -1.42 4.24
C PHE A 194 2.61 -2.07 3.07
N ALA A 195 2.23 -1.29 2.08
CA ALA A 195 1.78 -1.77 0.78
C ALA A 195 2.51 -1.00 -0.31
N VAL A 196 3.13 -1.72 -1.23
CA VAL A 196 3.89 -1.14 -2.34
C VAL A 196 3.50 -1.79 -3.66
N THR A 197 3.53 -1.02 -4.73
CA THR A 197 3.33 -1.50 -6.10
C THR A 197 4.21 -0.76 -7.08
N ASP A 198 4.61 -1.45 -8.15
CA ASP A 198 5.23 -0.86 -9.34
C ASP A 198 4.25 -0.73 -10.53
N GLY A 199 2.95 -0.98 -10.29
CA GLY A 199 1.91 -1.05 -11.31
C GLY A 199 1.59 -2.45 -11.82
N ASP A 200 2.52 -3.40 -11.65
CA ASP A 200 2.37 -4.77 -12.14
C ASP A 200 2.24 -5.77 -10.97
N CYS A 201 3.03 -5.55 -9.92
CA CYS A 201 3.06 -6.37 -8.71
C CYS A 201 2.60 -5.56 -7.50
N VAL A 202 2.07 -6.24 -6.48
CA VAL A 202 1.79 -5.65 -5.17
C VAL A 202 2.48 -6.46 -4.08
N VAL A 203 3.19 -5.79 -3.17
CA VAL A 203 3.79 -6.40 -1.98
C VAL A 203 3.25 -5.70 -0.74
N ILE A 204 2.77 -6.49 0.22
CA ILE A 204 2.12 -5.99 1.42
C ILE A 204 2.70 -6.68 2.64
N SER A 205 3.25 -5.94 3.59
CA SER A 205 3.66 -6.49 4.89
C SER A 205 2.53 -6.38 5.90
N ARG A 206 2.38 -7.40 6.75
CA ARG A 206 1.65 -7.31 8.02
C ARG A 206 2.60 -7.68 9.14
N ILE A 207 3.33 -6.71 9.67
CA ILE A 207 4.47 -6.96 10.56
C ILE A 207 4.37 -6.12 11.82
N VAL A 208 4.68 -6.73 12.96
CA VAL A 208 4.90 -6.04 14.23
C VAL A 208 6.37 -6.19 14.61
N ASP A 209 7.10 -5.08 14.60
CA ASP A 209 8.46 -5.06 15.13
C ASP A 209 8.38 -4.88 16.64
N ASP A 210 8.35 -6.02 17.36
CA ASP A 210 8.24 -6.10 18.81
C ASP A 210 9.20 -7.19 19.33
N ASP A 211 10.15 -6.83 20.18
CA ASP A 211 11.09 -7.79 20.77
C ASP A 211 10.42 -8.68 21.82
N SER A 212 9.27 -8.26 22.38
CA SER A 212 8.56 -9.03 23.41
C SER A 212 7.72 -10.17 22.84
N GLY A 213 7.36 -10.11 21.55
CA GLY A 213 6.45 -11.06 20.90
C GLY A 213 5.03 -11.06 21.47
N THR A 214 4.67 -10.05 22.27
CA THR A 214 3.36 -9.99 22.95
C THR A 214 2.35 -9.11 22.22
N LYS A 215 2.83 -8.25 21.31
CA LYS A 215 1.97 -7.30 20.59
C LYS A 215 1.23 -7.98 19.44
N GLN A 216 -0.08 -7.75 19.39
CA GLN A 216 -0.92 -8.21 18.30
C GLN A 216 -0.76 -7.31 17.08
N ALA A 217 -0.68 -7.90 15.89
CA ALA A 217 -0.61 -7.19 14.63
C ALA A 217 -1.92 -6.50 14.30
N ALA A 218 -1.84 -5.27 13.80
CA ALA A 218 -2.98 -4.59 13.21
C ALA A 218 -3.63 -5.47 12.11
N SER A 219 -4.94 -5.45 12.02
CA SER A 219 -5.71 -6.32 11.12
C SER A 219 -5.39 -6.05 9.65
N MET A 220 -5.48 -7.12 8.86
CA MET A 220 -5.38 -7.06 7.42
C MET A 220 -6.09 -8.27 6.82
N TYR A 221 -6.97 -8.01 5.86
CA TYR A 221 -7.78 -9.01 5.20
C TYR A 221 -7.59 -8.92 3.70
N PHE A 222 -7.76 -10.06 3.02
CA PHE A 222 -7.85 -10.10 1.58
C PHE A 222 -9.01 -10.99 1.13
N SER A 223 -9.51 -10.71 -0.07
CA SER A 223 -10.53 -11.48 -0.76
C SER A 223 -10.09 -11.64 -2.21
N SER A 224 -10.26 -12.84 -2.78
CA SER A 224 -9.94 -13.13 -4.17
C SER A 224 -11.06 -13.90 -4.85
N GLY A 225 -11.33 -13.56 -6.11
CA GLY A 225 -12.23 -14.31 -6.96
C GLY A 225 -12.27 -13.83 -8.40
N THR A 226 -13.31 -14.26 -9.11
CA THR A 226 -13.56 -13.92 -10.52
C THR A 226 -14.20 -12.54 -10.71
N SER A 227 -14.92 -12.02 -9.72
CA SER A 227 -15.44 -10.65 -9.77
C SER A 227 -16.01 -10.21 -8.44
N PHE A 228 -15.78 -8.95 -8.06
CA PHE A 228 -16.45 -8.31 -6.93
C PHE A 228 -17.59 -7.41 -7.43
N LYS A 229 -18.83 -7.72 -7.07
CA LYS A 229 -20.02 -7.04 -7.64
C LYS A 229 -21.04 -6.68 -6.58
N CYS A 230 -21.70 -5.54 -6.81
CA CYS A 230 -22.87 -5.11 -6.07
C CYS A 230 -24.12 -5.85 -6.57
N ASN A 231 -24.88 -6.45 -5.66
CA ASN A 231 -26.19 -7.01 -5.98
C ASN A 231 -27.27 -5.90 -6.05
N LYS A 232 -28.53 -6.30 -6.30
CA LYS A 232 -29.65 -5.34 -6.40
C LYS A 232 -29.95 -4.62 -5.09
N ASP A 233 -29.58 -5.23 -3.96
CA ASP A 233 -29.81 -4.73 -2.60
C ASP A 233 -28.66 -3.83 -2.11
N GLY A 234 -27.66 -3.55 -2.96
CA GLY A 234 -26.51 -2.71 -2.61
C GLY A 234 -25.36 -3.46 -1.94
N VAL A 235 -25.50 -4.76 -1.70
CA VAL A 235 -24.50 -5.58 -1.01
C VAL A 235 -23.45 -6.04 -2.01
N TYR A 236 -22.18 -5.82 -1.68
CA TYR A 236 -21.05 -6.30 -2.46
C TYR A 236 -20.64 -7.70 -2.03
N THR A 237 -20.39 -8.59 -2.99
CA THR A 237 -19.94 -9.96 -2.72
C THR A 237 -18.82 -10.37 -3.68
N MET A 238 -17.94 -11.26 -3.21
CA MET A 238 -16.90 -11.87 -4.05
C MET A 238 -17.46 -13.11 -4.76
N ALA A 239 -17.44 -13.12 -6.09
CA ALA A 239 -17.89 -14.26 -6.88
C ALA A 239 -16.71 -15.17 -7.22
N GLN A 240 -16.81 -16.46 -6.88
CA GLN A 240 -15.88 -17.51 -7.32
C GLN A 240 -16.58 -18.43 -8.33
N ARG A 241 -16.45 -18.12 -9.63
CA ARG A 241 -17.07 -18.93 -10.70
C ARG A 241 -16.19 -20.10 -11.14
N ASP A 242 -14.88 -19.96 -11.01
CA ASP A 242 -13.89 -21.00 -11.29
C ASP A 242 -12.67 -20.83 -10.36
N ARG A 243 -11.58 -21.56 -10.63
CA ARG A 243 -10.33 -21.49 -9.87
C ARG A 243 -9.43 -20.30 -10.24
N ARG A 244 -9.83 -19.45 -11.18
CA ARG A 244 -9.02 -18.31 -11.62
C ARG A 244 -9.33 -17.10 -10.75
N GLU A 245 -8.26 -16.39 -10.42
CA GLU A 245 -8.36 -15.10 -9.75
C GLU A 245 -8.30 -14.01 -10.81
N GLU A 246 -9.36 -13.21 -10.90
CA GLU A 246 -9.43 -12.02 -11.77
C GLU A 246 -9.46 -10.72 -10.97
N VAL A 247 -9.77 -10.80 -9.67
CA VAL A 247 -9.81 -9.66 -8.75
C VAL A 247 -9.24 -10.10 -7.40
N VAL A 248 -8.33 -9.29 -6.86
CA VAL A 248 -7.86 -9.39 -5.47
C VAL A 248 -8.13 -8.05 -4.79
N ILE A 249 -8.76 -8.09 -3.61
CA ILE A 249 -9.01 -6.93 -2.77
C ILE A 249 -8.26 -7.14 -1.46
N VAL A 250 -7.51 -6.14 -1.01
CA VAL A 250 -6.83 -6.14 0.29
C VAL A 250 -7.26 -4.91 1.06
N ALA A 251 -7.59 -5.07 2.34
CA ALA A 251 -8.06 -3.99 3.19
C ALA A 251 -7.65 -4.22 4.65
N SER A 252 -7.48 -3.14 5.42
CA SER A 252 -7.19 -3.21 6.87
C SER A 252 -8.37 -3.74 7.67
N GLU A 253 -9.59 -3.56 7.16
CA GLU A 253 -10.84 -4.08 7.70
C GLU A 253 -11.68 -4.70 6.57
N ARG A 254 -12.61 -5.59 6.91
CA ARG A 254 -13.49 -6.21 5.91
C ARG A 254 -14.44 -5.14 5.35
N LEU A 255 -14.49 -5.01 4.03
CA LEU A 255 -15.35 -4.01 3.38
C LEU A 255 -16.83 -4.45 3.28
N THR A 256 -17.12 -5.71 3.58
CA THR A 256 -18.47 -6.29 3.48
C THR A 256 -18.75 -7.16 4.70
N SER A 257 -20.03 -7.34 5.01
CA SER A 257 -20.49 -8.10 6.18
C SER A 257 -20.39 -9.63 6.00
N ILE A 258 -20.15 -10.12 4.79
CA ILE A 258 -20.00 -11.55 4.49
C ILE A 258 -18.59 -11.97 4.89
N ALA A 259 -18.44 -12.43 6.12
CA ALA A 259 -17.14 -12.74 6.72
C ALA A 259 -16.40 -13.85 5.95
N GLU A 260 -17.14 -14.77 5.33
CA GLU A 260 -16.62 -15.93 4.60
C GLU A 260 -15.87 -15.53 3.32
N ASP A 261 -16.14 -14.34 2.77
CA ASP A 261 -15.45 -13.82 1.59
C ASP A 261 -14.03 -13.32 1.93
N TRP A 262 -13.67 -13.18 3.21
CA TRP A 262 -12.45 -12.52 3.67
C TRP A 262 -11.53 -13.47 4.44
N MET A 263 -10.31 -13.58 3.95
CA MET A 263 -9.22 -14.27 4.62
C MET A 263 -8.35 -13.26 5.38
N GLU A 264 -7.94 -13.58 6.59
CA GLU A 264 -6.98 -12.77 7.33
C GLU A 264 -5.55 -13.06 6.85
N VAL A 265 -4.78 -12.01 6.55
CA VAL A 265 -3.35 -12.14 6.24
C VAL A 265 -2.63 -12.48 7.53
N PRO A 266 -1.87 -13.59 7.66
CA PRO A 266 -1.23 -13.94 8.93
C PRO A 266 -0.27 -12.85 9.45
N PRO A 267 -0.12 -12.67 10.77
CA PRO A 267 0.84 -11.72 11.33
C PRO A 267 2.28 -12.14 11.01
N ASN A 268 3.17 -11.16 10.89
CA ASN A 268 4.59 -11.33 10.53
C ASN A 268 4.80 -12.04 9.19
N HIS A 269 3.96 -11.71 8.22
CA HIS A 269 4.05 -12.19 6.85
C HIS A 269 4.13 -11.03 5.86
N ILE A 270 4.69 -11.32 4.69
CA ILE A 270 4.59 -10.50 3.50
C ILE A 270 3.71 -11.23 2.49
N MET A 271 2.67 -10.56 2.02
CA MET A 271 1.82 -10.99 0.93
C MET A 271 2.32 -10.39 -0.40
N VAL A 272 2.37 -11.21 -1.44
CA VAL A 272 2.77 -10.81 -2.80
C VAL A 272 1.64 -11.15 -3.76
N ILE A 273 1.15 -10.15 -4.49
CA ILE A 273 0.23 -10.32 -5.62
C ILE A 273 1.05 -10.15 -6.89
N THR A 274 1.17 -11.24 -7.66
CA THR A 274 1.91 -11.25 -8.93
C THR A 274 1.11 -10.60 -10.06
N PRO A 275 1.71 -10.29 -11.22
CA PRO A 275 0.97 -9.75 -12.38
C PRO A 275 -0.12 -10.69 -12.93
N LYS A 276 -0.07 -11.97 -12.55
CA LYS A 276 -1.09 -12.99 -12.88
C LYS A 276 -2.14 -13.16 -11.78
N LEU A 277 -2.18 -12.25 -10.80
CA LEU A 277 -3.06 -12.26 -9.63
C LEU A 277 -2.94 -13.48 -8.71
N ASN A 278 -1.84 -14.23 -8.80
CA ASN A 278 -1.51 -15.21 -7.77
C ASN A 278 -1.17 -14.49 -6.47
N VAL A 279 -1.79 -14.92 -5.37
CA VAL A 279 -1.53 -14.45 -4.01
C VAL A 279 -0.57 -15.43 -3.32
N LEU A 280 0.57 -14.92 -2.86
CA LEU A 280 1.56 -15.67 -2.09
C LEU A 280 1.70 -15.03 -0.72
N THR A 281 1.81 -15.83 0.34
CA THR A 281 2.06 -15.35 1.70
C THR A 281 3.34 -15.98 2.24
N ILE A 282 4.32 -15.15 2.58
CA ILE A 282 5.66 -15.57 2.98
C ILE A 282 5.88 -15.12 4.42
N ALA A 283 6.25 -16.06 5.30
CA ALA A 283 6.62 -15.73 6.67
C ALA A 283 7.94 -14.93 6.70
N VAL A 284 8.02 -13.92 7.56
CA VAL A 284 9.23 -13.13 7.75
C VAL A 284 9.84 -13.46 9.11
N GLU A 285 11.12 -13.86 9.09
CA GLU A 285 11.92 -14.00 10.30
C GLU A 285 12.51 -12.64 10.68
N LEU A 286 12.10 -12.14 11.86
CA LEU A 286 12.46 -10.82 12.41
C LEU A 286 13.63 -10.89 13.40
#